data_AF-A0A1J1J8L0-F1
#
_entry.id   AF-A0A1J1J8L0-F1
#
_cell.length_a   1.000
_cell.length_b   1.000
_cell.length_c   1.000
_cell.angle_alpha   90.00
_cell.angle_beta   90.00
_cell.angle_gamma   90.00
#
_symmetry.space_group_name_H-M   'P 1'
#
loop_
_entity.id
_entity.type
_entity.pdbx_description
1 polymer ?
#
loop_
_entity_poly.entity_id
_entity_poly.type
_entity_poly.pdbx_seq_one_letter_code
_entity_poly.pdbx_strand_id
1 'polypeptide(L)'
;MDRSQNPLVNIKKKFIALNIFDGVRMPSKRFFLTTTSYLIFWWIIHLKNICFDFVNDTKKQFSAIYGFCAIFECGFIIITRTQSWVYSHMGDTFAGLDSLYVSLTYHCIGKLAVCSHLASNINQHTDEQYILKLIKKHLDVLDLIKVSAKFYNKLNSVQLCVSFGAIATSMYNMKLNFEILLIVPLSAALIQLFFYFYVGHQLSSMNAQLQHSIYGSKWYEIKSISLKKKILFMLMMMQHDKGYSVMGLTTIMNFESYLDVMKQNPLRLSITSSSQQWRRGLKITV
;
A
#
# COMPACT_ATOMS: atom_id res chain seq x y z
N MET A 1 -23.38 31.05 -25.03
CA MET A 1 -22.94 30.48 -23.74
C MET A 1 -22.18 29.20 -24.02
N ASP A 2 -20.86 29.33 -23.97
CA ASP A 2 -19.92 28.38 -24.51
C ASP A 2 -19.68 27.22 -23.53
N ARG A 3 -19.77 25.98 -24.04
CA ARG A 3 -19.77 24.73 -23.27
C ARG A 3 -18.32 24.28 -22.93
N SER A 4 -17.36 25.20 -23.02
CA SER A 4 -15.91 24.95 -22.99
C SER A 4 -15.25 25.11 -21.61
N GLN A 5 -15.95 25.63 -20.60
CA GLN A 5 -15.38 25.90 -19.27
C GLN A 5 -15.80 24.93 -18.16
N ASN A 6 -15.99 23.65 -18.47
CA ASN A 6 -16.27 22.64 -17.44
C ASN A 6 -14.96 21.99 -16.94
N PRO A 7 -14.50 22.26 -15.69
CA PRO A 7 -13.24 21.76 -15.16
C PRO A 7 -13.19 20.22 -15.09
N LEU A 8 -14.34 19.55 -15.03
CA LEU A 8 -14.45 18.08 -15.05
C LEU A 8 -14.10 17.46 -16.41
N VAL A 9 -14.33 18.17 -17.51
CA VAL A 9 -13.97 17.71 -18.87
C VAL A 9 -12.46 17.85 -19.10
N ASN A 10 -11.85 18.90 -18.53
CA ASN A 10 -10.42 19.15 -18.66
C ASN A 10 -9.57 18.17 -17.83
N ILE A 11 -10.09 17.72 -16.67
CA ILE A 11 -9.48 16.67 -15.86
C ILE A 11 -9.59 15.30 -16.54
N LYS A 12 -10.72 14.97 -17.16
CA LYS A 12 -10.88 13.74 -17.96
C LYS A 12 -9.92 13.70 -19.15
N LYS A 13 -9.72 14.83 -19.85
CA LYS A 13 -8.75 14.94 -20.96
C LYS A 13 -7.30 14.80 -20.48
N LYS A 14 -6.94 15.37 -19.32
CA LYS A 14 -5.60 15.19 -18.73
C LYS A 14 -5.34 13.76 -18.23
N PHE A 15 -6.36 13.04 -17.77
CA PHE A 15 -6.21 11.65 -17.33
C PHE A 15 -6.11 10.66 -18.50
N ILE A 16 -6.80 10.94 -19.62
CA ILE A 16 -6.66 10.17 -20.87
C ILE A 16 -5.28 10.42 -21.53
N ALA A 17 -4.70 11.60 -21.34
CA ALA A 17 -3.35 11.92 -21.81
C ALA A 17 -2.22 11.26 -21.00
N LEU A 18 -2.52 10.65 -19.85
CA LEU A 18 -1.59 9.86 -19.03
C LEU A 18 -1.65 8.37 -19.39
N ASN A 19 -1.71 8.08 -20.69
CA ASN A 19 -1.37 6.76 -21.24
C ASN A 19 0.15 6.53 -21.11
N ILE A 20 0.59 6.21 -19.89
CA ILE A 20 1.98 5.88 -19.55
C ILE A 20 2.47 4.61 -20.29
N PHE A 21 1.56 3.86 -20.94
CA PHE A 21 1.87 2.61 -21.63
C PHE A 21 1.80 2.65 -23.17
N ASP A 22 1.45 3.78 -23.79
CA ASP A 22 1.45 3.87 -25.27
C ASP A 22 2.87 3.90 -25.88
N GLY A 23 3.91 4.00 -25.03
CA GLY A 23 5.31 4.09 -25.44
C GLY A 23 6.11 2.78 -25.36
N VAL A 24 5.56 1.68 -24.82
CA VAL A 24 6.26 0.40 -24.86
C VAL A 24 6.10 -0.18 -26.25
N ARG A 25 7.01 0.22 -27.13
CA ARG A 25 7.16 -0.33 -28.48
C ARG A 25 7.34 -1.84 -28.33
N MET A 26 6.26 -2.59 -28.51
CA MET A 26 6.30 -4.04 -28.65
C MET A 26 7.42 -4.36 -29.65
N PRO A 27 8.33 -5.31 -29.33
CA PRO A 27 9.40 -5.67 -30.25
C PRO A 27 8.76 -6.00 -31.60
N SER A 28 9.28 -5.40 -32.67
CA SER A 28 8.61 -5.50 -33.97
C SER A 28 8.46 -6.99 -34.36
N LYS A 29 7.40 -7.35 -35.10
CA LYS A 29 7.21 -8.73 -35.57
C LYS A 29 8.47 -9.26 -36.29
N ARG A 30 9.26 -8.37 -36.91
CA ARG A 30 10.56 -8.71 -37.51
C ARG A 30 11.60 -9.11 -36.46
N PHE A 31 11.66 -8.47 -35.30
CA PHE A 31 12.55 -8.87 -34.21
C PHE A 31 12.25 -10.30 -33.74
N PHE A 32 10.97 -10.61 -33.48
CA PHE A 32 10.58 -11.99 -33.11
C PHE A 32 10.88 -12.99 -34.22
N LEU A 33 10.61 -12.65 -35.49
CA LEU A 33 10.90 -13.53 -36.61
C LEU A 33 12.41 -13.79 -36.77
N THR A 34 13.24 -12.75 -36.64
CA THR A 34 14.71 -12.87 -36.76
C THR A 34 15.31 -13.63 -35.58
N THR A 35 14.82 -13.42 -34.35
CA THR A 35 15.28 -14.18 -33.19
C THR A 35 14.85 -15.64 -33.27
N THR A 36 13.64 -15.91 -33.75
CA THR A 36 13.13 -17.28 -33.93
C THR A 36 13.89 -18.00 -35.05
N SER A 37 14.17 -17.34 -36.17
CA SER A 37 14.96 -17.93 -37.26
C SER A 37 16.42 -18.18 -36.86
N TYR A 38 17.01 -17.29 -36.06
CA TYR A 38 18.35 -17.48 -35.50
C TYR A 38 18.40 -18.69 -34.55
N LEU A 39 17.41 -18.84 -33.68
CA LEU A 39 17.31 -19.98 -32.77
C LEU A 39 17.09 -21.29 -33.54
N ILE A 40 16.22 -21.31 -34.55
CA ILE A 40 15.98 -22.50 -35.39
C ILE A 40 17.25 -22.89 -36.17
N PHE A 41 17.96 -21.91 -36.74
CA PHE A 41 19.22 -22.14 -37.45
C PHE A 41 20.28 -22.76 -36.55
N TRP A 42 20.47 -22.21 -35.35
CA TRP A 42 21.39 -22.78 -34.35
C TRP A 42 20.93 -24.16 -33.87
N TRP A 43 19.63 -24.36 -33.68
CA TRP A 43 19.08 -25.67 -33.31
C TRP A 43 19.35 -26.73 -34.38
N ILE A 44 19.21 -26.40 -35.66
CA ILE A 44 19.52 -27.30 -36.79
C ILE A 44 21.03 -27.59 -36.87
N ILE A 45 21.90 -26.60 -36.66
CA ILE A 45 23.35 -26.81 -36.60
C ILE A 45 23.72 -27.73 -35.44
N HIS A 46 23.14 -27.51 -34.26
CA HIS A 46 23.38 -28.37 -33.09
C HIS A 46 22.84 -29.79 -33.32
N LEU A 47 21.65 -29.94 -33.91
CA LEU A 47 21.07 -31.25 -34.24
C LEU A 47 21.93 -31.99 -35.27
N LYS A 48 22.45 -31.30 -36.29
CA LYS A 48 23.38 -31.88 -37.27
C LYS A 48 24.72 -32.28 -36.63
N ASN A 49 25.27 -31.44 -35.75
CA ASN A 49 26.50 -31.74 -35.02
C ASN A 49 26.33 -32.91 -34.03
N ILE A 50 25.15 -33.07 -33.44
CA ILE A 50 24.80 -34.16 -32.51
C ILE A 50 24.47 -35.47 -33.25
N CYS A 51 23.84 -35.41 -34.42
CA CYS A 51 23.41 -36.64 -35.11
C CYS A 51 24.43 -37.17 -36.12
N PHE A 52 25.22 -36.32 -36.79
CA PHE A 52 26.12 -36.74 -37.87
C PHE A 52 27.62 -36.69 -37.48
N ASP A 53 28.06 -35.65 -36.77
CA ASP A 53 29.48 -35.48 -36.39
C ASP A 53 29.83 -36.15 -35.05
N PHE A 54 28.83 -36.42 -34.22
CA PHE A 54 28.97 -36.95 -32.87
C PHE A 54 29.44 -38.40 -32.82
N VAL A 55 29.28 -39.17 -33.90
CA VAL A 55 29.66 -40.59 -33.92
C VAL A 55 31.15 -40.79 -34.19
N ASN A 56 31.83 -39.83 -34.85
CA ASN A 56 33.18 -40.04 -35.38
C ASN A 56 34.28 -39.16 -34.77
N ASP A 57 33.98 -38.08 -34.02
CA ASP A 57 35.02 -37.15 -33.55
C ASP A 57 34.82 -36.66 -32.10
N THR A 58 35.67 -37.16 -31.19
CA THR A 58 35.64 -36.88 -29.74
C THR A 58 35.90 -35.41 -29.39
N LYS A 59 36.58 -34.63 -30.24
CA LYS A 59 36.80 -33.19 -29.99
C LYS A 59 35.53 -32.36 -30.21
N LYS A 60 34.70 -32.75 -31.18
CA LYS A 60 33.42 -32.09 -31.47
C LYS A 60 32.36 -32.41 -30.41
N GLN A 61 32.40 -33.60 -29.82
CA GLN A 61 31.55 -33.99 -28.69
C GLN A 61 31.76 -33.05 -27.48
N PHE A 62 33.00 -32.73 -27.14
CA PHE A 62 33.32 -31.84 -26.01
C PHE A 62 32.83 -30.41 -26.24
N SER A 63 33.00 -29.89 -27.47
CA SER A 63 32.49 -28.56 -27.85
C SER A 63 30.96 -28.48 -27.85
N ALA A 64 30.26 -29.56 -28.23
CA ALA A 64 28.80 -29.61 -28.22
C ALA A 64 28.22 -29.65 -26.80
N ILE A 65 28.83 -30.45 -25.91
CA ILE A 65 28.47 -30.51 -24.48
C ILE A 65 28.73 -29.15 -23.81
N TYR A 66 29.89 -28.53 -24.07
CA TYR A 66 30.20 -27.20 -23.54
C TYR A 66 29.23 -26.14 -24.06
N GLY A 67 28.86 -26.17 -25.34
CA GLY A 67 27.87 -25.27 -25.92
C GLY A 67 26.47 -25.44 -25.31
N PHE A 68 26.04 -26.68 -25.06
CA PHE A 68 24.77 -26.97 -24.39
C PHE A 68 24.76 -26.50 -22.94
N CYS A 69 25.84 -26.76 -22.18
CA CYS A 69 26.00 -26.23 -20.82
C CYS A 69 26.01 -24.70 -20.81
N ALA A 70 26.71 -24.04 -21.74
CA ALA A 70 26.74 -22.58 -21.84
C ALA A 70 25.37 -21.97 -22.16
N ILE A 71 24.55 -22.61 -23.01
CA ILE A 71 23.18 -22.16 -23.29
C ILE A 71 22.29 -22.29 -22.05
N PHE A 72 22.44 -23.37 -21.28
CA PHE A 72 21.68 -23.60 -20.06
C PHE A 72 22.06 -22.57 -18.97
N GLU A 73 23.35 -22.31 -18.79
CA GLU A 73 23.88 -21.28 -17.86
C GLU A 73 23.43 -19.87 -18.29
N CYS A 74 23.55 -19.53 -19.57
CA CYS A 74 23.04 -18.26 -20.10
C CYS A 74 21.53 -18.13 -19.91
N GLY A 75 20.77 -19.20 -20.14
CA GLY A 75 19.33 -19.26 -19.89
C GLY A 75 18.99 -19.03 -18.42
N PHE A 76 19.71 -19.67 -17.51
CA PHE A 76 19.56 -19.48 -16.07
C PHE A 76 19.88 -18.05 -15.63
N ILE A 77 20.95 -17.45 -16.15
CA ILE A 77 21.30 -16.04 -15.89
C ILE A 77 20.19 -15.12 -16.40
N ILE A 78 19.67 -15.34 -17.61
CA ILE A 78 18.58 -14.52 -18.16
C ILE A 78 17.33 -14.65 -17.30
N ILE A 79 16.94 -15.86 -16.88
CA ILE A 79 15.76 -16.10 -16.05
C ILE A 79 15.92 -15.42 -14.69
N THR A 80 17.04 -15.65 -13.99
CA THR A 80 17.29 -15.04 -12.67
C THR A 80 17.34 -13.52 -12.73
N ARG A 81 17.97 -12.94 -13.76
CA ARG A 81 17.99 -11.48 -13.96
C ARG A 81 16.61 -10.92 -14.27
N THR A 82 15.82 -11.63 -15.07
CA THR A 82 14.44 -11.24 -15.37
C THR A 82 13.58 -11.30 -14.11
N GLN A 83 13.71 -12.34 -13.29
CA GLN A 83 13.02 -12.46 -12.01
C GLN A 83 13.40 -11.33 -11.04
N SER A 84 14.70 -11.05 -10.86
CA SER A 84 15.16 -9.94 -10.01
C SER A 84 14.60 -8.59 -10.46
N TRP A 85 14.55 -8.36 -11.78
CA TRP A 85 14.00 -7.13 -12.34
C TRP A 85 12.49 -7.02 -12.11
N VAL A 86 11.73 -8.12 -12.25
CA VAL A 86 10.30 -8.13 -11.95
C VAL A 86 10.04 -7.86 -10.46
N TYR A 87 10.81 -8.48 -9.56
CA TYR A 87 10.66 -8.26 -8.11
C TYR A 87 10.98 -6.83 -7.69
N SER A 88 12.03 -6.21 -8.23
CA SER A 88 12.35 -4.82 -7.92
C SER A 88 11.26 -3.88 -8.41
N HIS A 89 10.77 -4.07 -9.64
CA HIS A 89 9.72 -3.20 -10.21
C HIS A 89 8.38 -3.32 -9.48
N MET A 90 8.01 -4.53 -9.04
CA MET A 90 6.84 -4.73 -8.18
C MET A 90 7.00 -4.01 -6.85
N GLY A 91 8.16 -4.17 -6.19
CA GLY A 91 8.47 -3.50 -4.92
C GLY A 91 8.34 -1.97 -5.02
N ASP A 92 8.92 -1.38 -6.06
CA ASP A 92 8.88 0.08 -6.28
C ASP A 92 7.44 0.58 -6.51
N THR A 93 6.62 -0.19 -7.24
CA THR A 93 5.22 0.18 -7.51
C THR A 93 4.38 0.16 -6.23
N PHE A 94 4.52 -0.88 -5.39
CA PHE A 94 3.81 -0.96 -4.13
C PHE A 94 4.27 0.12 -3.13
N ALA A 95 5.59 0.34 -3.03
CA ALA A 95 6.13 1.42 -2.20
C ALA A 95 5.64 2.79 -2.68
N GLY A 96 5.52 2.99 -3.99
CA GLY A 96 4.92 4.19 -4.58
C GLY A 96 3.46 4.41 -4.15
N LEU A 97 2.63 3.37 -4.21
CA LEU A 97 1.24 3.43 -3.76
C LEU A 97 1.13 3.71 -2.26
N ASP A 98 1.93 3.03 -1.44
CA ASP A 98 2.00 3.25 0.01
C ASP A 98 2.42 4.70 0.32
N SER A 99 3.42 5.23 -0.40
CA SER A 99 3.87 6.61 -0.22
C SER A 99 2.81 7.64 -0.58
N LEU A 100 2.02 7.40 -1.62
CA LEU A 100 0.89 8.25 -2.01
C LEU A 100 -0.22 8.23 -0.95
N TYR A 101 -0.51 7.06 -0.38
CA TYR A 101 -1.46 6.92 0.73
C TYR A 101 -1.01 7.74 1.94
N VAL A 102 0.24 7.56 2.37
CA VAL A 102 0.81 8.25 3.52
C VAL A 102 0.84 9.76 3.28
N SER A 103 1.36 10.20 2.13
CA SER A 103 1.48 11.62 1.78
C SER A 103 0.13 12.33 1.72
N LEU A 104 -0.88 11.73 1.06
CA LEU A 104 -2.21 12.32 0.97
C LEU A 104 -2.91 12.35 2.34
N THR A 105 -2.72 11.32 3.16
CA THR A 105 -3.28 11.31 4.52
C THR A 105 -2.63 12.38 5.41
N TYR A 106 -1.30 12.51 5.38
CA TYR A 106 -0.60 13.58 6.10
C TYR A 106 -0.99 14.97 5.60
N HIS A 107 -1.26 15.14 4.30
CA HIS A 107 -1.79 16.39 3.78
C HIS A 107 -3.18 16.73 4.37
N CYS A 108 -4.06 15.73 4.50
CA CYS A 108 -5.35 15.89 5.19
C CYS A 108 -5.16 16.25 6.67
N ILE A 109 -4.29 15.52 7.38
CA ILE A 109 -3.93 15.78 8.79
C ILE A 109 -3.42 17.21 8.95
N GLY A 110 -2.50 17.66 8.11
CA GLY A 110 -1.94 19.01 8.16
C GLY A 110 -3.01 20.08 7.95
N LYS A 111 -3.94 19.88 7.01
CA LYS A 111 -5.06 20.83 6.83
C LYS A 111 -6.03 20.83 8.01
N LEU A 112 -6.29 19.68 8.64
CA LEU A 112 -7.07 19.61 9.88
C LEU A 112 -6.35 20.33 11.04
N ALA A 113 -5.04 20.16 11.17
CA ALA A 113 -4.22 20.85 12.18
C ALA A 113 -4.27 22.37 12.01
N VAL A 114 -4.22 22.87 10.77
CA VAL A 114 -4.42 24.30 10.47
C VAL A 114 -5.82 24.76 10.86
N CYS A 115 -6.86 23.97 10.58
CA CYS A 115 -8.21 24.30 11.04
C CYS A 115 -8.30 24.32 12.57
N SER A 116 -7.59 23.42 13.25
CA SER A 116 -7.55 23.29 14.71
C SER A 116 -6.93 24.53 15.35
N HIS A 117 -5.79 24.98 14.80
CA HIS A 117 -5.15 26.21 15.23
C HIS A 117 -6.00 27.46 14.96
N LEU A 118 -6.69 27.52 13.81
CA LEU A 118 -7.59 28.63 13.52
C LEU A 118 -8.82 28.64 14.44
N ALA A 119 -9.30 27.45 14.83
CA ALA A 119 -10.41 27.28 15.75
C ALA A 119 -10.07 27.68 17.18
N SER A 120 -8.88 27.33 17.68
CA SER A 120 -8.46 27.71 19.04
C SER A 120 -8.37 29.23 19.22
N ASN A 121 -8.14 29.98 18.14
CA ASN A 121 -8.02 31.44 18.16
C ASN A 121 -9.38 32.17 18.10
N ILE A 122 -10.51 31.46 18.12
CA ILE A 122 -11.84 32.08 18.13
C ILE A 122 -12.06 32.81 19.47
N ASN A 123 -12.30 34.11 19.37
CA ASN A 123 -12.60 35.02 20.48
C ASN A 123 -13.93 35.78 20.28
N GLN A 124 -14.33 36.59 21.26
CA GLN A 124 -15.57 37.38 21.22
C GLN A 124 -15.65 38.38 20.06
N HIS A 125 -14.51 38.91 19.59
CA HIS A 125 -14.39 39.90 18.52
C HIS A 125 -14.11 39.29 17.16
N THR A 126 -14.29 37.97 17.00
CA THR A 126 -13.99 37.29 15.75
C THR A 126 -14.96 37.72 14.66
N ASP A 127 -14.42 38.17 13.54
CA ASP A 127 -15.21 38.56 12.37
C ASP A 127 -16.01 37.38 11.80
N GLU A 128 -17.20 37.66 11.30
CA GLU A 128 -18.02 36.68 10.58
C GLU A 128 -17.24 36.05 9.40
N GLN A 129 -16.47 36.86 8.66
CA GLN A 129 -15.67 36.38 7.54
C GLN A 129 -14.62 35.35 7.97
N TYR A 130 -14.05 35.49 9.17
CA TYR A 130 -13.08 34.55 9.70
C TYR A 130 -13.73 33.18 9.96
N ILE A 131 -14.89 33.16 10.61
CA ILE A 131 -15.64 31.92 10.89
C ILE A 131 -16.11 31.26 9.60
N LEU A 132 -16.60 32.04 8.63
CA LEU A 132 -16.99 31.51 7.32
C LEU A 132 -15.79 30.91 6.57
N LYS A 133 -14.61 31.55 6.65
CA LYS A 133 -13.37 31.03 6.07
C LYS A 133 -12.93 29.73 6.75
N LEU A 134 -13.08 29.62 8.07
CA LEU A 134 -12.80 28.39 8.82
C LEU A 134 -13.75 27.25 8.39
N ILE A 135 -15.05 27.52 8.33
CA ILE A 135 -16.05 26.54 7.87
C ILE A 135 -15.73 26.06 6.47
N LYS A 136 -15.43 26.98 5.54
CA LYS A 136 -15.07 26.64 4.17
C LYS A 136 -13.84 25.73 4.13
N LYS A 137 -12.77 26.09 4.85
CA LYS A 137 -11.57 25.26 4.94
C LYS A 137 -11.85 23.87 5.51
N HIS A 138 -12.67 23.77 6.56
CA HIS A 138 -13.05 22.49 7.14
C HIS A 138 -13.83 21.61 6.15
N LEU A 139 -14.80 22.19 5.42
CA LEU A 139 -15.55 21.49 4.39
C LEU A 139 -14.64 21.01 3.25
N ASP A 140 -13.73 21.86 2.77
CA ASP A 140 -12.76 21.50 1.73
C ASP A 140 -11.90 20.29 2.15
N VAL A 141 -11.53 20.21 3.45
CA VAL A 141 -10.77 19.09 4.00
C VAL A 141 -11.62 17.84 4.11
N LEU A 142 -12.86 17.96 4.57
CA LEU A 142 -13.80 16.83 4.64
C LEU A 142 -14.08 16.23 3.26
N ASP A 143 -14.22 17.06 2.23
CA ASP A 143 -14.39 16.61 0.85
C ASP A 143 -13.15 15.86 0.36
N LEU A 144 -11.95 16.35 0.67
CA LEU A 144 -10.71 15.66 0.33
C LEU A 144 -10.59 14.29 1.04
N ILE A 145 -10.93 14.23 2.33
CA ILE A 145 -10.97 12.98 3.10
C ILE A 145 -11.99 12.02 2.48
N LYS A 146 -13.18 12.50 2.10
CA LYS A 146 -14.22 11.68 1.48
C LYS A 146 -13.81 11.11 0.12
N VAL A 147 -13.20 11.93 -0.73
CA VAL A 147 -12.69 11.49 -2.04
C VAL A 147 -11.55 10.50 -1.87
N SER A 148 -10.60 10.78 -0.98
CA SER A 148 -9.49 9.86 -0.70
C SER A 148 -9.97 8.53 -0.10
N ALA A 149 -10.96 8.56 0.81
CA ALA A 149 -11.52 7.37 1.41
C ALA A 149 -12.19 6.45 0.39
N LYS A 150 -12.89 7.01 -0.62
CA LYS A 150 -13.49 6.19 -1.69
C LYS A 150 -12.47 5.34 -2.44
N PHE A 151 -11.28 5.87 -2.66
CA PHE A 151 -10.20 5.16 -3.36
C PHE A 151 -9.45 4.22 -2.41
N TYR A 152 -8.99 4.75 -1.26
CA TYR A 152 -8.14 3.99 -0.34
C TYR A 152 -8.87 2.96 0.49
N ASN A 153 -10.17 3.09 0.79
CA ASN A 153 -10.89 2.04 1.52
C ASN A 153 -10.86 0.71 0.74
N LYS A 154 -10.95 0.76 -0.59
CA LYS A 154 -10.84 -0.43 -1.45
C LYS A 154 -9.42 -0.99 -1.45
N LEU A 155 -8.42 -0.13 -1.59
CA LEU A 155 -7.00 -0.54 -1.57
C LEU A 155 -6.59 -1.12 -0.22
N ASN A 156 -6.95 -0.47 0.89
CA ASN A 156 -6.69 -0.92 2.25
C ASN A 156 -7.33 -2.27 2.55
N SER A 157 -8.53 -2.52 2.00
CA SER A 157 -9.18 -3.84 2.13
C SER A 157 -8.37 -4.95 1.44
N VAL A 158 -7.88 -4.70 0.22
CA VAL A 158 -7.01 -5.65 -0.49
C VAL A 158 -5.68 -5.82 0.25
N GLN A 159 -5.09 -4.72 0.70
CA GLN A 159 -3.83 -4.71 1.44
C GLN A 159 -3.90 -5.53 2.72
N LEU A 160 -5.01 -5.44 3.46
CA LEU A 160 -5.24 -6.23 4.67
C LEU A 160 -5.34 -7.73 4.38
N CYS A 161 -6.07 -8.11 3.34
CA CYS A 161 -6.15 -9.52 2.92
C CYS A 161 -4.76 -10.07 2.54
N VAL A 162 -3.98 -9.30 1.76
CA VAL A 162 -2.63 -9.69 1.34
C VAL A 162 -1.70 -9.80 2.56
N SER A 163 -1.73 -8.81 3.45
CA SER A 163 -0.88 -8.79 4.66
C SER A 163 -1.21 -9.96 5.58
N PHE A 164 -2.50 -10.27 5.78
CA PHE A 164 -2.92 -11.41 6.59
C PHE A 164 -2.47 -12.75 5.97
N GLY A 165 -2.64 -12.92 4.66
CA GLY A 165 -2.16 -14.09 3.94
C GLY A 165 -0.63 -14.26 4.01
N ALA A 166 0.11 -13.16 3.88
CA ALA A 166 1.56 -13.15 4.00
C ALA A 166 2.04 -13.52 5.41
N ILE A 167 1.40 -12.97 6.45
CA ILE A 167 1.70 -13.32 7.85
C ILE A 167 1.40 -14.80 8.09
N ALA A 168 0.21 -15.29 7.70
CA ALA A 168 -0.18 -16.68 7.90
C ALA A 168 0.78 -17.67 7.20
N THR A 169 1.17 -17.37 5.97
CA THR A 169 2.12 -18.19 5.19
C THR A 169 3.52 -18.16 5.80
N SER A 170 4.02 -16.98 6.18
CA SER A 170 5.33 -16.84 6.84
C SER A 170 5.38 -17.62 8.15
N MET A 171 4.31 -17.53 8.94
CA MET A 171 4.16 -18.28 10.19
C MET A 171 4.14 -19.80 9.98
N TYR A 172 3.43 -20.28 8.96
CA TYR A 172 3.40 -21.71 8.62
C TYR A 172 4.79 -22.21 8.22
N ASN A 173 5.53 -21.44 7.39
CA ASN A 173 6.89 -21.78 7.00
C ASN A 173 7.85 -21.80 8.20
N MET A 174 7.76 -20.84 9.11
CA MET A 174 8.56 -20.83 10.34
C MET A 174 8.31 -22.05 11.24
N LYS A 175 7.10 -22.62 11.18
CA LYS A 175 6.76 -23.85 11.93
C LYS A 175 7.37 -25.10 11.27
N LEU A 176 7.46 -25.14 9.95
CA LEU A 176 8.05 -26.26 9.22
C LEU A 176 9.57 -26.25 9.32
N ASN A 177 10.21 -25.11 8.99
CA ASN A 177 11.65 -24.92 9.04
C ASN A 177 11.95 -23.58 9.71
N PHE A 178 12.63 -23.62 10.87
CA PHE A 178 13.03 -22.39 11.54
C PHE A 178 14.33 -21.85 10.91
N GLU A 179 14.17 -20.91 9.99
CA GLU A 179 15.28 -20.17 9.39
C GLU A 179 15.17 -18.68 9.72
N ILE A 180 16.29 -18.05 10.08
CA ILE A 180 16.35 -16.61 10.39
C ILE A 180 15.88 -15.78 9.20
N LEU A 181 16.09 -16.25 7.97
CA LEU A 181 15.67 -15.57 6.75
C LEU A 181 14.15 -15.41 6.65
N LEU A 182 13.36 -16.28 7.30
CA LEU A 182 11.89 -16.23 7.32
C LEU A 182 11.33 -15.17 8.30
N ILE A 183 12.16 -14.65 9.22
CA ILE A 183 11.77 -13.57 10.13
C ILE A 183 11.67 -12.24 9.38
N VAL A 184 12.53 -12.03 8.37
CA VAL A 184 12.58 -10.80 7.57
C VAL A 184 11.22 -10.50 6.91
N PRO A 185 10.61 -11.38 6.10
CA PRO A 185 9.32 -11.10 5.46
C PRO A 185 8.17 -10.95 6.47
N LEU A 186 8.19 -11.70 7.58
CA LEU A 186 7.19 -11.55 8.63
C LEU A 186 7.25 -10.16 9.30
N SER A 187 8.46 -9.73 9.66
CA SER A 187 8.67 -8.42 10.27
C SER A 187 8.31 -7.28 9.31
N ALA A 188 8.66 -7.41 8.02
CA ALA A 188 8.30 -6.44 6.99
C ALA A 188 6.78 -6.29 6.85
N ALA A 189 6.04 -7.41 6.77
CA ALA A 189 4.58 -7.39 6.68
C ALA A 189 3.91 -6.74 7.91
N LEU A 190 4.43 -7.02 9.11
CA LEU A 190 3.92 -6.42 10.35
C LEU A 190 4.20 -4.92 10.43
N ILE A 191 5.40 -4.48 10.02
CA ILE A 191 5.78 -3.06 9.99
C ILE A 191 4.93 -2.30 8.97
N GLN A 192 4.74 -2.85 7.77
CA GLN A 192 3.89 -2.24 6.75
C GLN A 192 2.46 -2.07 7.29
N LEU A 193 1.90 -3.12 7.89
CA LEU A 193 0.58 -3.08 8.50
C LEU A 193 0.47 -2.03 9.62
N PHE A 194 1.49 -1.95 10.48
CA PHE A 194 1.56 -0.95 11.55
C PHE A 194 1.50 0.48 10.99
N PHE A 195 2.24 0.82 9.93
CA PHE A 195 2.19 2.15 9.34
C PHE A 195 0.81 2.52 8.80
N TYR A 196 0.11 1.58 8.16
CA TYR A 196 -1.24 1.78 7.66
C TYR A 196 -2.22 2.12 8.78
N PHE A 197 -2.20 1.35 9.88
CA PHE A 197 -3.05 1.62 11.05
C PHE A 197 -2.63 2.89 11.79
N TYR A 198 -1.33 3.17 11.90
CA TYR A 198 -0.82 4.37 12.56
C TYR A 198 -1.27 5.64 11.86
N VAL A 199 -1.13 5.70 10.54
CA VAL A 199 -1.52 6.87 9.73
C VAL A 199 -3.04 7.08 9.77
N GLY A 200 -3.83 5.99 9.72
CA GLY A 200 -5.27 6.05 9.92
C GLY A 200 -5.67 6.59 11.30
N HIS A 201 -4.98 6.13 12.35
CA HIS A 201 -5.20 6.58 13.72
C HIS A 201 -4.88 8.07 13.90
N GLN A 202 -3.76 8.54 13.34
CA GLN A 202 -3.38 9.96 13.40
C GLN A 202 -4.44 10.88 12.77
N LEU A 203 -5.07 10.45 11.67
CA LEU A 203 -6.16 11.20 11.04
C LEU A 203 -7.38 11.35 11.97
N SER A 204 -7.81 10.25 12.60
CA SER A 204 -8.91 10.25 13.56
C SER A 204 -8.57 11.09 14.80
N SER A 205 -7.36 10.95 15.34
CA SER A 205 -6.88 11.73 16.49
C SER A 205 -6.86 13.23 16.19
N MET A 206 -6.44 13.64 14.99
CA MET A 206 -6.42 15.05 14.60
C MET A 206 -7.84 15.63 14.47
N ASN A 207 -8.80 14.83 13.99
CA ASN A 207 -10.21 15.23 13.96
C ASN A 207 -10.76 15.45 15.39
N ALA A 208 -10.43 14.58 16.34
CA ALA A 208 -10.78 14.77 17.76
C ALA A 208 -10.10 16.01 18.38
N GLN A 209 -8.84 16.28 18.02
CA GLN A 209 -8.14 17.48 18.47
C GLN A 209 -8.78 18.78 17.94
N LEU A 210 -9.24 18.79 16.68
CA LEU A 210 -9.99 19.91 16.13
C LEU A 210 -11.30 20.15 16.91
N GLN A 211 -12.02 19.08 17.24
CA GLN A 211 -13.22 19.16 18.07
C GLN A 211 -12.91 19.78 19.44
N HIS A 212 -11.85 19.31 20.11
CA HIS A 212 -11.42 19.86 21.39
C HIS A 212 -11.03 21.34 21.29
N SER A 213 -10.36 21.74 20.21
CA SER A 213 -9.91 23.12 19.98
C SER A 213 -11.08 24.08 19.75
N ILE A 214 -12.13 23.62 19.05
CA ILE A 214 -13.37 24.40 18.91
C ILE A 214 -14.08 24.49 20.25
N TYR A 215 -14.21 23.37 20.97
CA TYR A 215 -14.88 23.36 22.28
C TYR A 215 -14.19 24.28 23.29
N GLY A 216 -12.86 24.27 23.34
CA GLY A 216 -12.05 25.11 24.23
C GLY A 216 -11.94 26.59 23.83
N SER A 217 -12.48 26.96 22.66
CA SER A 217 -12.49 28.36 22.21
C SER A 217 -13.65 29.16 22.83
N LYS A 218 -13.58 30.50 22.76
CA LYS A 218 -14.63 31.39 23.30
C LYS A 218 -15.81 31.60 22.35
N TRP A 219 -16.16 30.58 21.57
CA TRP A 219 -17.22 30.64 20.54
C TRP A 219 -18.61 30.99 21.12
N TYR A 220 -18.85 30.66 22.40
CA TYR A 220 -20.09 30.98 23.10
C TYR A 220 -20.26 32.47 23.42
N GLU A 221 -19.17 33.26 23.43
CA GLU A 221 -19.19 34.70 23.68
C GLU A 221 -19.56 35.54 22.44
N ILE A 222 -19.57 34.93 21.26
CA ILE A 222 -19.92 35.60 20.00
C ILE A 222 -21.33 36.20 20.08
N LYS A 223 -21.55 37.43 19.61
CA LYS A 223 -22.88 38.07 19.71
C LYS A 223 -23.90 37.49 18.72
N SER A 224 -23.45 37.04 17.55
CA SER A 224 -24.31 36.52 16.49
C SER A 224 -24.76 35.07 16.75
N ILE A 225 -26.08 34.88 16.88
CA ILE A 225 -26.71 33.56 17.05
C ILE A 225 -26.52 32.68 15.80
N SER A 226 -26.51 33.27 14.60
CA SER A 226 -26.34 32.52 13.35
C SER A 226 -24.96 31.88 13.26
N LEU A 227 -23.92 32.56 13.73
CA LEU A 227 -22.55 32.04 13.76
C LEU A 227 -22.39 30.92 14.79
N LYS A 228 -23.00 31.05 15.98
CA LYS A 228 -23.01 29.97 16.99
C LYS A 228 -23.60 28.69 16.43
N LYS A 229 -24.74 28.79 15.72
CA LYS A 229 -25.37 27.62 15.07
C LYS A 229 -24.42 26.95 14.08
N LYS A 230 -23.72 27.73 13.24
CA LYS A 230 -22.76 27.17 12.26
C LYS A 230 -21.58 26.46 12.93
N ILE A 231 -21.05 27.03 14.01
CA ILE A 231 -19.97 26.39 14.81
C ILE A 231 -20.48 25.11 15.47
N LEU A 232 -21.71 25.13 16.01
CA LEU A 232 -22.34 23.94 16.58
C LEU A 232 -22.52 22.83 15.54
N PHE A 233 -22.96 23.16 14.33
CA PHE A 233 -23.03 22.19 13.23
C PHE A 233 -21.66 21.61 12.88
N MET A 234 -20.60 22.43 12.88
CA MET A 234 -19.24 21.93 12.68
C MET A 234 -18.84 20.94 13.79
N LEU A 235 -19.11 21.28 15.06
CA LEU A 235 -18.93 20.42 16.23
C LEU A 235 -19.63 19.07 16.06
N MET A 236 -20.91 19.07 15.66
CA MET A 236 -21.66 17.84 15.40
C MET A 236 -21.04 17.01 14.26
N MET A 237 -20.55 17.64 13.20
CA MET A 237 -19.93 16.93 12.08
C MET A 237 -18.64 16.19 12.47
N MET A 238 -17.91 16.67 13.49
CA MET A 238 -16.66 16.07 13.95
C MET A 238 -16.85 14.96 14.98
N GLN A 239 -18.00 14.91 15.67
CA GLN A 239 -18.33 13.81 16.59
C GLN A 239 -18.42 12.45 15.89
N HIS A 240 -18.68 12.44 14.59
CA HIS A 240 -18.55 11.24 13.79
C HIS A 240 -17.08 11.01 13.43
N ASP A 241 -16.55 9.84 13.81
CA ASP A 241 -15.19 9.45 13.46
C ASP A 241 -14.93 9.59 11.96
N LYS A 242 -14.02 10.52 11.63
CA LYS A 242 -13.53 10.72 10.26
C LYS A 242 -12.25 9.91 10.12
N GLY A 243 -12.36 8.74 9.50
CA GLY A 243 -11.23 7.85 9.24
C GLY A 243 -11.42 7.01 7.98
N TYR A 244 -10.36 6.30 7.60
CA TYR A 244 -10.43 5.28 6.56
C TYR A 244 -11.09 4.02 7.16
N SER A 245 -12.13 3.53 6.50
CA SER A 245 -12.88 2.33 6.90
C SER A 245 -12.48 1.18 5.99
N VAL A 246 -12.35 -0.01 6.58
CA VAL A 246 -12.06 -1.25 5.86
C VAL A 246 -13.37 -1.98 5.61
N MET A 247 -13.61 -2.39 4.36
CA MET A 247 -14.77 -3.20 3.95
C MET A 247 -16.16 -2.67 4.36
N GLY A 248 -16.33 -1.37 4.61
CA GLY A 248 -17.62 -0.81 5.02
C GLY A 248 -18.12 -1.30 6.39
N LEU A 249 -17.26 -1.98 7.16
CA LEU A 249 -17.47 -2.26 8.56
C LEU A 249 -16.92 -1.07 9.38
N THR A 250 -17.59 -0.77 10.48
CA THR A 250 -17.32 0.31 11.44
C THR A 250 -15.97 0.17 12.18
N THR A 251 -15.05 -0.64 11.67
CA THR A 251 -13.69 -0.74 12.17
C THR A 251 -12.85 0.33 11.49
N ILE A 252 -12.75 1.49 12.15
CA ILE A 252 -11.79 2.53 11.79
C ILE A 252 -10.41 1.89 11.88
N MET A 253 -9.54 2.10 10.89
CA MET A 253 -8.15 1.67 10.98
C MET A 253 -7.47 2.40 12.15
N ASN A 254 -7.53 1.81 13.33
CA ASN A 254 -7.00 2.33 14.58
C ASN A 254 -6.01 1.32 15.18
N PHE A 255 -5.27 1.76 16.19
CA PHE A 255 -4.30 0.91 16.88
C PHE A 255 -4.96 -0.31 17.53
N GLU A 256 -6.22 -0.20 17.96
CA GLU A 256 -7.00 -1.30 18.54
C GLU A 256 -7.25 -2.42 17.51
N SER A 257 -7.57 -2.06 16.27
CA SER A 257 -7.73 -2.99 15.15
C SER A 257 -6.43 -3.70 14.81
N TYR A 258 -5.31 -2.98 14.86
CA TYR A 258 -3.98 -3.59 14.71
C TYR A 258 -3.71 -4.61 15.81
N LEU A 259 -3.99 -4.26 17.08
CA LEU A 259 -3.84 -5.17 18.20
C LEU A 259 -4.75 -6.40 18.07
N ASP A 260 -5.96 -6.24 17.56
CA ASP A 260 -6.87 -7.36 17.36
C ASP A 260 -6.42 -8.29 16.23
N VAL A 261 -5.88 -7.74 15.12
CA VAL A 261 -5.22 -8.55 14.08
C VAL A 261 -4.01 -9.28 14.66
N MET A 262 -3.21 -8.63 15.50
CA MET A 262 -2.09 -9.29 16.18
C MET A 262 -2.55 -10.39 17.15
N LYS A 263 -3.64 -10.19 17.88
CA LYS A 263 -4.19 -11.18 18.82
C LYS A 263 -4.81 -12.38 18.11
N GLN A 264 -5.41 -12.18 16.95
CA GLN A 264 -6.02 -13.23 16.13
C GLN A 264 -4.99 -14.07 15.38
N ASN A 265 -3.76 -13.58 15.25
CA ASN A 265 -2.68 -14.34 14.61
C ASN A 265 -2.31 -15.59 15.44
N PRO A 266 -1.99 -16.71 14.77
CA PRO A 266 -1.60 -17.97 15.41
C PRO A 266 -0.31 -17.90 16.25
N LEU A 267 0.33 -16.73 16.36
CA LEU A 267 1.46 -16.44 17.26
C LEU A 267 1.07 -16.69 18.72
N ARG A 268 -0.18 -16.40 19.09
CA ARG A 268 -0.69 -16.79 20.42
C ARG A 268 -0.80 -18.31 20.54
N LEU A 269 -1.25 -19.02 19.51
CA LEU A 269 -1.41 -20.48 19.55
C LEU A 269 -0.06 -21.20 19.73
N SER A 270 1.02 -20.71 19.10
CA SER A 270 2.38 -21.26 19.29
C SER A 270 2.99 -20.92 20.66
N ILE A 271 2.72 -19.72 21.21
CA ILE A 271 3.16 -19.34 22.56
C ILE A 271 2.35 -20.09 23.64
N THR A 272 1.05 -20.32 23.41
CA THR A 272 0.22 -21.11 24.33
C THR A 272 0.53 -22.60 24.24
N SER A 273 0.89 -23.14 23.07
CA SER A 273 1.28 -24.55 22.94
C SER A 273 2.66 -24.81 23.57
N SER A 274 3.63 -23.92 23.37
CA SER A 274 4.94 -23.99 24.03
C SER A 274 4.86 -23.80 25.55
N SER A 275 4.05 -22.86 26.04
CA SER A 275 3.82 -22.69 27.49
C SER A 275 2.98 -23.82 28.13
N GLN A 276 2.16 -24.54 27.35
CA GLN A 276 1.52 -25.77 27.80
C GLN A 276 2.50 -26.95 27.83
N GLN A 277 3.43 -27.06 26.87
CA GLN A 277 4.49 -28.07 26.90
C GLN A 277 5.44 -27.88 28.08
N TRP A 278 5.86 -26.64 28.38
CA TRP A 278 6.66 -26.32 29.56
C TRP A 278 5.96 -26.66 30.88
N ARG A 279 4.66 -26.36 31.00
CA ARG A 279 3.87 -26.72 32.20
C ARG A 279 3.61 -28.21 32.36
N ARG A 280 3.58 -28.98 31.27
CA ARG A 280 3.51 -30.44 31.32
C ARG A 280 4.85 -31.07 31.70
N GLY A 281 5.97 -30.52 31.23
CA GLY A 281 7.32 -30.95 31.65
C GLY A 281 7.57 -30.78 33.15
N LEU A 282 7.14 -29.66 33.73
CA LEU A 282 7.24 -29.37 35.17
C LEU A 282 6.34 -30.25 36.06
N LYS A 283 5.28 -30.87 35.51
CA LYS A 283 4.42 -31.81 36.26
C LYS A 283 4.92 -33.25 36.26
N ILE A 284 5.96 -33.56 35.49
CA ILE A 284 6.55 -34.91 35.40
C ILE A 284 7.81 -35.02 36.30
N THR A 285 8.21 -33.92 36.94
CA THR A 285 9.43 -33.85 37.79
C THR A 285 9.13 -33.59 39.28
N VAL A 286 7.90 -33.83 39.75
CA VAL A 286 7.51 -33.81 41.17
C VAL A 286 6.94 -35.15 41.56
#